data_AF-A0A947BQW5-F1
#
_entry.id   AF-A0A947BQW5-F1
#
_cell.length_a   1.000
_cell.length_b   1.000
_cell.length_c   1.000
_cell.angle_alpha   90.00
_cell.angle_beta   90.00
_cell.angle_gamma   90.00
#
_symmetry.space_group_name_H-M   'P 1'
#
loop_
_entity.id
_entity.type
_entity.pdbx_description
1 polymer ?
#
loop_
_entity_poly.entity_id
_entity_poly.type
_entity_poly.pdbx_seq_one_letter_code
_entity_poly.pdbx_strand_id
1 'polypeptide(L)' 'LGFDPEEMFRLCEPWIQAYHLSDNDGTRDSNESIRENSWFWPYLKKNLDYYSLEIYNVSPELIKEQIQITKQFLTSFD' A
#
# COMPACT_ATOMS: atom_id res chain seq x y z
N LEU A 1 2.46 17.02 -11.30
CA LEU A 1 3.15 17.49 -10.07
C LEU A 1 4.68 17.38 -10.15
N GLY A 2 5.24 16.48 -10.98
CA GLY A 2 6.69 16.46 -11.25
C GLY A 2 7.55 15.97 -10.09
N PHE A 3 6.93 15.33 -9.09
CA PHE A 3 7.63 14.71 -7.98
C PHE A 3 8.05 13.29 -8.34
N ASP A 4 9.23 12.91 -7.87
CA ASP A 4 9.73 11.54 -7.94
C ASP A 4 9.21 10.76 -6.71
N PRO A 5 8.37 9.73 -6.91
CA PRO A 5 7.85 8.94 -5.81
C PRO A 5 8.97 8.25 -5.02
N GLU A 6 10.01 7.75 -5.69
CA GLU A 6 11.10 7.04 -5.04
C GLU A 6 11.86 7.96 -4.07
N GLU A 7 12.12 9.19 -4.50
CA GLU A 7 12.78 10.19 -3.67
C GLU A 7 11.96 10.54 -2.42
N MET A 8 10.64 10.64 -2.54
CA MET A 8 9.75 10.88 -1.40
C MET A 8 9.85 9.74 -0.38
N PHE A 9 9.75 8.48 -0.82
CA PHE A 9 9.87 7.34 0.09
C PHE A 9 11.25 7.27 0.75
N ARG A 10 12.33 7.51 -0.01
CA ARG A 10 13.70 7.53 0.50
C ARG A 10 13.91 8.60 1.56
N LEU A 11 13.40 9.81 1.35
CA LEU A 11 13.52 10.91 2.32
C LEU A 11 12.71 10.66 3.60
N CYS A 12 11.57 9.99 3.48
CA CYS A 12 10.68 9.70 4.60
C CYS A 12 11.05 8.43 5.37
N GLU A 13 11.75 7.46 4.76
CA GLU A 13 12.03 6.11 5.28
C GLU A 13 12.38 6.04 6.79
N PRO A 14 13.28 6.90 7.33
CA PRO A 14 13.65 6.82 8.76
C PRO A 14 12.49 7.11 9.71
N TRP A 15 11.49 7.86 9.24
CA TRP A 15 10.36 8.36 10.03
C TRP A 15 9.09 7.54 9.84
N ILE A 16 9.04 6.66 8.84
CA ILE A 16 7.85 5.86 8.56
C ILE A 16 7.67 4.77 9.62
N GLN A 17 6.48 4.78 10.24
CA GLN A 17 6.03 3.81 11.24
C GLN A 17 4.78 3.03 10.80
N ALA A 18 4.04 3.53 9.80
CA ALA A 18 2.83 2.89 9.29
C ALA A 18 2.47 3.42 7.90
N TYR A 19 1.59 2.71 7.20
CA TYR A 19 0.95 3.19 5.96
C TYR A 19 -0.57 3.03 5.99
N HIS A 20 -1.23 3.95 5.31
CA HIS A 20 -2.60 3.81 4.83
C HIS A 20 -2.53 3.60 3.32
N LEU A 21 -3.08 2.48 2.82
CA LEU A 21 -3.02 2.12 1.41
C LEU A 21 -4.39 2.26 0.76
N SER A 22 -4.46 3.09 -0.29
CA SER A 22 -5.61 3.29 -1.16
C SER A 22 -5.18 3.19 -2.63
N ASP A 23 -6.08 2.73 -3.50
CA ASP A 23 -5.93 2.92 -4.95
C ASP A 23 -6.38 4.34 -5.35
N ASN A 24 -5.78 4.88 -6.41
CA ASN A 24 -6.13 6.21 -6.92
C ASN A 24 -6.02 6.28 -8.46
N ASP A 25 -6.79 7.20 -9.06
CA ASP A 25 -6.78 7.45 -10.51
C ASP A 25 -5.80 8.57 -10.94
N GLY A 26 -4.93 9.01 -10.03
CA GLY A 26 -4.05 10.16 -10.20
C GLY A 26 -4.71 11.52 -9.94
N THR A 27 -6.02 11.57 -9.69
CA THR A 27 -6.76 12.79 -9.34
C THR A 27 -7.44 12.70 -7.97
N ARG A 28 -7.83 11.50 -7.55
CA ARG A 28 -8.46 11.20 -6.26
C ARG A 28 -8.28 9.72 -5.91
N ASP A 29 -8.48 9.41 -4.63
CA ASP A 29 -8.65 8.04 -4.19
C ASP A 29 -9.88 7.42 -4.87
N SER A 30 -9.66 6.27 -5.49
CA SER A 30 -10.71 5.43 -6.06
C SER A 30 -11.23 4.44 -5.02
N ASN A 31 -10.41 4.11 -4.01
CA ASN A 31 -10.66 3.10 -2.99
C ASN A 31 -11.03 1.73 -3.58
N GLU A 32 -10.55 1.47 -4.80
CA GLU A 32 -10.64 0.19 -5.48
C GLU A 32 -9.67 -0.82 -4.86
N SER A 33 -9.88 -2.10 -5.17
CA SER A 33 -8.99 -3.17 -4.71
C SER A 33 -7.55 -2.98 -5.17
N ILE A 34 -6.62 -3.17 -4.25
CA ILE A 34 -5.18 -3.17 -4.52
C ILE A 34 -4.80 -4.41 -5.34
N ARG A 35 -3.83 -4.24 -6.24
CA ARG A 35 -3.40 -5.24 -7.21
C ARG A 35 -1.91 -5.55 -7.05
N GLU A 36 -1.48 -6.70 -7.54
CA GLU A 36 -0.06 -7.10 -7.51
C GLU A 36 0.84 -6.12 -8.27
N ASN A 37 0.29 -5.42 -9.26
CA ASN A 37 0.98 -4.41 -10.05
C ASN A 37 0.76 -2.97 -9.55
N SER A 38 0.21 -2.76 -8.36
CA SER A 38 0.13 -1.43 -7.76
C SER A 38 1.54 -0.84 -7.62
N TRP A 39 1.70 0.39 -8.08
CA TRP A 39 3.02 0.99 -8.33
C TRP A 39 3.85 1.19 -7.06
N PHE A 40 3.20 1.28 -5.88
CA PHE A 40 3.85 1.64 -4.64
C PHE A 40 4.63 0.48 -3.98
N TRP A 41 4.36 -0.78 -4.35
CA TRP A 41 4.94 -1.95 -3.69
C TRP A 41 6.46 -1.94 -3.55
N PRO A 42 7.25 -1.54 -4.58
CA PRO A 42 8.71 -1.54 -4.47
C PRO A 42 9.25 -0.53 -3.45
N TYR A 43 8.46 0.47 -3.06
CA TYR A 43 8.92 1.59 -2.24
C TYR A 43 8.50 1.47 -0.77
N LEU A 44 7.61 0.52 -0.43
CA LEU A 44 7.12 0.38 0.94
C LEU A 44 8.16 -0.26 1.85
N LYS A 45 8.48 0.44 2.94
CA LYS A 45 9.16 -0.14 4.11
C LYS A 45 8.35 -1.31 4.67
N LYS A 46 9.00 -2.46 4.77
CA LYS A 46 8.39 -3.73 5.21
C LYS A 46 8.46 -3.91 6.73
N ASN A 47 7.73 -4.91 7.23
CA ASN A 47 7.77 -5.35 8.63
C ASN A 47 7.48 -4.24 9.67
N LEU A 48 6.68 -3.24 9.31
CA LEU A 48 6.10 -2.29 10.27
C LEU A 48 4.99 -2.93 11.11
N ASP A 49 4.73 -2.35 12.28
CA ASP A 49 3.72 -2.84 13.21
C ASP A 49 2.28 -2.63 12.73
N TYR A 50 2.06 -1.68 11.81
CA TYR A 50 0.71 -1.30 11.38
C TYR A 50 0.62 -0.89 9.91
N TYR A 51 -0.44 -1.39 9.27
CA TYR A 51 -0.89 -1.00 7.94
C TYR A 51 -2.42 -0.99 7.91
N SER A 52 -3.02 -0.04 7.19
CA SER A 52 -4.46 -0.05 6.90
C SER A 52 -4.71 -0.14 5.40
N LEU A 53 -5.83 -0.77 5.04
CA LEU A 53 -6.34 -0.86 3.68
C LEU A 53 -7.64 -0.06 3.59
N GLU A 54 -7.68 0.92 2.71
CA GLU A 54 -8.86 1.76 2.48
C GLU A 54 -9.55 1.37 1.18
N ILE A 55 -10.35 0.30 1.26
CA ILE A 55 -11.09 -0.30 0.13
C ILE A 55 -12.59 -0.28 0.42
N TYR A 56 -13.41 0.12 -0.56
CA TYR A 56 -14.86 0.31 -0.37
C TYR A 56 -15.69 -0.63 -1.25
N ASN A 57 -16.93 -0.91 -0.81
CA ASN A 57 -17.93 -1.67 -1.57
C ASN A 57 -17.51 -3.09 -2.02
N VAL A 58 -16.60 -3.71 -1.27
CA VAL A 58 -16.10 -5.07 -1.53
C VAL A 58 -16.78 -6.11 -0.64
N SER A 59 -16.83 -7.37 -1.10
CA SER A 59 -17.37 -8.46 -0.27
C SER A 59 -16.39 -8.86 0.84
N PRO A 60 -16.87 -9.50 1.92
CA PRO A 60 -15.99 -10.02 2.98
C PRO A 60 -14.92 -11.00 2.48
N GLU A 61 -15.21 -11.76 1.42
CA GLU A 61 -14.27 -12.68 0.78
C GLU A 61 -13.12 -11.90 0.13
N LEU A 62 -13.46 -10.86 -0.62
CA LEU A 62 -12.47 -9.99 -1.25
C LEU A 62 -11.64 -9.23 -0.20
N ILE A 63 -12.23 -8.82 0.93
CA ILE A 63 -11.45 -8.23 2.05
C ILE A 63 -10.37 -9.20 2.53
N LYS A 64 -10.68 -10.50 2.66
CA LYS A 64 -9.69 -11.50 3.07
C LYS A 64 -8.58 -11.63 2.03
N GLU A 65 -8.91 -11.66 0.76
CA GLU A 65 -7.94 -11.70 -0.34
C GLU A 65 -7.02 -10.48 -0.30
N GLN A 66 -7.58 -9.29 -0.10
CA GLN A 66 -6.84 -8.02 0.02
C GLN A 66 -5.87 -8.01 1.22
N ILE A 67 -6.25 -8.63 2.35
CA ILE A 67 -5.34 -8.83 3.48
C ILE A 67 -4.20 -9.79 3.09
N GLN A 68 -4.48 -10.87 2.35
CA GLN A 68 -3.45 -11.85 1.96
C GLN A 68 -2.43 -11.27 0.99
N ILE A 69 -2.85 -10.63 -0.10
CA ILE A 69 -1.95 -10.00 -1.06
C ILE A 69 -1.10 -8.93 -0.37
N THR A 70 -1.71 -8.09 0.46
CA THR A 70 -0.99 -7.04 1.20
C THR A 70 0.08 -7.62 2.12
N LYS A 71 -0.23 -8.72 2.83
CA LYS A 71 0.77 -9.43 3.65
C LYS A 71 1.93 -9.94 2.80
N GLN A 72 1.65 -10.57 1.65
CA GLN A 72 2.70 -11.10 0.76
C GLN A 72 3.75 -10.05 0.35
N PHE A 73 3.33 -8.80 0.13
CA PHE A 73 4.25 -7.72 -0.24
C PHE A 73 4.96 -7.08 0.95
N LEU A 74 4.29 -7.00 2.12
CA LEU A 74 4.76 -6.23 3.28
C LEU A 74 5.50 -7.04 4.35
N THR A 75 5.38 -8.36 4.33
CA THR A 75 6.18 -9.23 5.19
C THR A 75 7.34 -9.81 4.41
N SER A 76 8.57 -9.57 4.87
CA SER A 76 9.71 -10.36 4.44
C SER A 76 9.73 -11.67 5.25
N PHE A 77 9.88 -12.81 4.59
CA PHE A 77 10.25 -14.04 5.28
C PHE A 77 11.76 -14.01 5.48
N ASP A 78 12.21 -13.94 6.73
CA ASP A 78 13.62 -14.11 7.11
C ASP A 78 14.11 -15.54 6.84
#